data_AF-A0A7W0ML78-F1
#
_entry.id   AF-A0A7W0ML78-F1
#
_cell.length_a   1.000
_cell.length_b   1.000
_cell.length_c   1.000
_cell.angle_alpha   90.00
_cell.angle_beta   90.00
_cell.angle_gamma   90.00
#
_symmetry.space_group_name_H-M   'P 1'
#
loop_
_entity.id
_entity.type
_entity.pdbx_description
1 polymer ?
#
loop_
_entity_poly.entity_id
_entity_poly.type
_entity_poly.pdbx_seq_one_letter_code
_entity_poly.pdbx_strand_id
1 'polypeptide(L)'
;VEDDAQDGPDHVDAHRSVALVISAYNRPGALVHEFHNTVSLIRTMELLLGIPPMNQLDANAVPIDIFRDAPDLRPYQSILPDIALDNLLTPPPRTAADLRWMRLTSEQNMAFADMADPSILNQAIWYSVRGADCPMPEISRLPAFDAMRQGIAEVVENEERAERVQREDDN
;
A
#
# COMPACT_ATOMS: atom_id res chain seq x y z
N VAL A 1 -7.16 -5.78 8.01
CA VAL A 1 -6.39 -4.58 7.61
C VAL A 1 -5.00 -5.07 7.31
N GLU A 2 -4.45 -4.65 6.19
CA GLU A 2 -3.07 -4.94 5.81
C GLU A 2 -2.10 -4.23 6.77
N ASP A 3 -0.94 -4.82 7.02
CA ASP A 3 0.09 -4.24 7.89
C ASP A 3 0.84 -3.08 7.23
N ASP A 4 1.03 -3.15 5.91
CA ASP A 4 1.50 -2.05 5.06
C ASP A 4 0.78 -2.07 3.70
N ALA A 5 0.94 -1.03 2.89
CA ALA A 5 0.31 -0.90 1.56
C ALA A 5 1.22 -1.38 0.42
N GLN A 6 2.34 -2.04 0.76
CA GLN A 6 3.46 -2.38 -0.10
C GLN A 6 4.02 -1.15 -0.83
N ASP A 7 4.97 -1.33 -1.75
CA ASP A 7 5.57 -0.24 -2.55
C ASP A 7 4.77 0.05 -3.83
N GLY A 8 3.44 -0.12 -3.78
CA GLY A 8 2.57 0.04 -4.94
C GLY A 8 2.17 1.50 -5.21
N PRO A 9 2.00 1.93 -6.48
CA PRO A 9 1.48 3.26 -6.78
C PRO A 9 -0.01 3.37 -6.44
N ASP A 10 -0.35 4.37 -5.63
CA ASP A 10 -1.73 4.79 -5.35
C ASP A 10 -1.93 6.26 -5.75
N HIS A 11 -3.10 6.58 -6.29
CA HIS A 11 -3.40 7.92 -6.79
C HIS A 11 -3.69 8.95 -5.68
N VAL A 12 -3.99 8.50 -4.47
CA VAL A 12 -4.22 9.34 -3.29
C VAL A 12 -2.98 9.36 -2.41
N ASP A 13 -2.55 8.19 -1.92
CA ASP A 13 -1.39 8.02 -1.05
C ASP A 13 -0.91 6.58 -1.06
N ALA A 14 0.40 6.37 -1.25
CA ALA A 14 1.02 5.04 -1.34
C ALA A 14 0.89 4.21 -0.06
N HIS A 15 0.59 4.80 1.10
CA HIS A 15 0.41 4.08 2.37
C HIS A 15 -1.05 3.69 2.63
N ARG A 16 -1.97 4.00 1.71
CA ARG A 16 -3.38 3.61 1.88
C ARG A 16 -3.54 2.10 1.67
N SER A 17 -3.96 1.40 2.72
CA SER A 17 -4.29 -0.03 2.66
C SER A 17 -5.78 -0.31 2.77
N VAL A 18 -6.19 -1.54 2.45
CA VAL A 18 -7.59 -1.96 2.52
C VAL A 18 -7.94 -2.47 3.92
N ALA A 19 -9.08 -2.01 4.44
CA ALA A 19 -9.71 -2.53 5.64
C ALA A 19 -11.04 -3.21 5.33
N LEU A 20 -11.13 -4.51 5.58
CA LEU A 20 -12.35 -5.30 5.42
C LEU A 20 -12.91 -5.69 6.78
N VAL A 21 -14.22 -5.55 6.96
CA VAL A 21 -14.96 -5.94 8.17
C VAL A 21 -16.03 -6.95 7.79
N ILE A 22 -16.04 -8.09 8.46
CA ILE A 22 -17.02 -9.16 8.29
C ILE A 22 -17.66 -9.45 9.64
N SER A 23 -18.95 -9.17 9.79
CA SER A 23 -19.70 -9.37 11.02
C SER A 23 -21.21 -9.45 10.73
N ALA A 24 -21.98 -10.11 11.60
CA ALA A 24 -23.43 -9.94 11.58
C ALA A 24 -23.84 -8.49 11.89
N TYR A 25 -23.00 -7.75 12.62
CA TYR A 25 -23.32 -6.40 13.08
C TYR A 25 -22.76 -5.29 12.20
N ASN A 26 -22.01 -5.58 11.13
CA ASN A 26 -21.61 -4.52 10.21
C ASN A 26 -22.78 -4.10 9.32
N ARG A 27 -22.80 -2.83 8.90
CA ARG A 27 -23.71 -2.33 7.87
C ARG A 27 -23.39 -3.03 6.54
N PRO A 28 -24.29 -3.86 5.97
CA PRO A 28 -23.98 -4.62 4.76
C PRO A 28 -23.79 -3.70 3.56
N GLY A 29 -22.69 -3.90 2.81
CA GLY A 29 -22.37 -3.09 1.62
C GLY A 29 -22.00 -1.62 1.92
N ALA A 30 -21.81 -1.26 3.19
CA ALA A 30 -21.36 0.07 3.56
C ALA A 30 -19.89 0.28 3.18
N LEU A 31 -19.62 1.40 2.53
CA LEU A 31 -18.27 1.91 2.28
C LEU A 31 -18.06 3.12 3.18
N VAL A 32 -17.04 3.06 4.03
CA VAL A 32 -16.63 4.16 4.91
C VAL A 32 -15.60 4.98 4.15
N HIS A 33 -15.91 6.26 3.94
CA HIS A 33 -15.06 7.18 3.16
C HIS A 33 -14.20 8.08 4.06
N GLU A 34 -14.52 8.10 5.35
CA GLU A 34 -13.81 8.82 6.38
C GLU A 34 -12.38 8.30 6.53
N PHE A 35 -11.46 9.23 6.82
CA PHE A 35 -10.08 8.88 7.07
C PHE A 35 -9.96 8.10 8.38
N HIS A 36 -9.42 6.90 8.28
CA HIS A 36 -9.08 6.04 9.40
C HIS A 36 -7.67 5.49 9.22
N ASN A 37 -7.01 5.22 10.34
CA ASN A 37 -5.71 4.57 10.38
C ASN A 37 -5.77 3.33 11.29
N THR A 38 -4.65 2.65 11.48
CA THR A 38 -4.58 1.46 12.34
C THR A 38 -5.01 1.75 13.79
N VAL A 39 -4.78 2.96 14.29
CA VAL A 39 -5.20 3.38 15.65
C VAL A 39 -6.73 3.51 15.73
N SER A 40 -7.39 4.01 14.69
CA SER A 40 -8.86 4.00 14.58
C SER A 40 -9.43 2.59 14.67
N LEU A 41 -8.77 1.60 14.06
CA LEU A 41 -9.18 0.20 14.14
C LEU A 41 -9.06 -0.33 15.58
N ILE A 42 -7.91 -0.09 16.24
CA ILE A 42 -7.67 -0.48 17.63
C ILE A 42 -8.76 0.12 18.52
N ARG A 43 -9.02 1.42 18.39
CA ARG A 43 -10.06 2.11 19.15
C ARG A 43 -11.45 1.52 18.93
N THR A 44 -11.76 1.10 17.70
CA THR A 44 -13.02 0.42 17.39
C THR A 44 -13.12 -0.91 18.12
N MET A 45 -12.04 -1.72 18.12
CA MET A 45 -12.00 -2.99 18.86
C MET A 45 -12.15 -2.79 20.37
N GLU A 46 -11.50 -1.75 20.93
CA GLU A 46 -11.62 -1.41 22.34
C GLU A 46 -13.06 -1.16 22.76
N LEU A 47 -13.78 -0.35 21.96
CA LEU A 47 -15.19 -0.03 22.19
C LEU A 47 -16.09 -1.26 22.08
N LEU A 48 -15.84 -2.14 21.10
CA LEU A 48 -16.62 -3.38 20.95
C LEU A 48 -16.40 -4.38 22.09
N LEU A 49 -15.17 -4.45 22.62
CA LEU A 49 -14.79 -5.37 23.70
C LEU A 49 -15.02 -4.78 25.10
N GLY A 50 -15.33 -3.49 25.20
CA GLY A 50 -15.51 -2.80 26.48
C GLY A 50 -14.21 -2.62 27.27
N ILE A 51 -13.06 -2.61 26.60
CA ILE A 51 -11.75 -2.40 27.22
C ILE A 51 -11.36 -0.91 27.17
N PRO A 52 -10.64 -0.41 28.20
CA PRO A 52 -10.17 0.98 28.19
C PRO A 52 -9.06 1.18 27.14
N PRO A 53 -8.84 2.42 26.68
CA PRO A 53 -7.71 2.74 25.80
C PRO A 53 -6.38 2.45 26.49
N MET A 54 -5.38 2.00 25.72
CA MET A 54 -4.06 1.67 26.24
C MET A 54 -3.21 2.93 26.49
N ASN A 55 -3.41 3.99 25.72
CA ASN A 55 -2.68 5.25 25.86
C ASN A 55 -3.51 6.47 25.42
N GLN A 56 -2.87 7.58 25.05
CA GLN A 56 -3.56 8.80 24.61
C GLN A 56 -3.88 8.80 23.11
N LEU A 57 -3.15 8.02 22.30
CA LEU A 57 -3.32 8.00 20.85
C LEU A 57 -4.62 7.26 20.48
N ASP A 58 -4.84 6.08 21.06
CA ASP A 58 -6.08 5.30 20.90
C ASP A 58 -7.27 5.99 21.56
N ALA A 59 -7.10 6.58 22.75
CA ALA A 59 -8.15 7.34 23.43
C ALA A 59 -8.73 8.48 22.57
N ASN A 60 -7.90 9.12 21.75
CA ASN A 60 -8.29 10.23 20.86
C ASN A 60 -8.55 9.81 19.41
N ALA A 61 -8.40 8.52 19.07
CA ALA A 61 -8.65 8.05 17.72
C ALA A 61 -10.16 8.03 17.41
N VAL A 62 -10.51 8.36 16.16
CA VAL A 62 -11.90 8.28 15.69
C VAL A 62 -12.23 6.82 15.40
N PRO A 63 -13.23 6.20 16.07
CA PRO A 63 -13.63 4.83 15.77
C PRO A 63 -14.30 4.74 14.40
N ILE A 64 -14.22 3.56 13.81
CA ILE A 64 -14.82 3.26 12.50
C ILE A 64 -16.32 3.09 12.71
N ASP A 65 -17.10 4.04 12.21
CA ASP A 65 -18.56 3.92 12.17
C ASP A 65 -18.94 2.90 11.09
N ILE A 66 -19.05 1.63 11.44
CA ILE A 66 -19.50 0.57 10.52
C ILE A 66 -20.45 -0.43 11.15
N PHE A 67 -20.57 -0.44 12.47
CA PHE A 67 -21.42 -1.37 13.21
C PHE A 67 -22.81 -0.79 13.45
N ARG A 68 -23.80 -1.68 13.60
CA ARG A 68 -25.18 -1.36 13.98
C ARG A 68 -25.63 -2.27 15.12
N ASP A 69 -26.64 -1.86 15.87
CA ASP A 69 -27.09 -2.60 17.07
C ASP A 69 -27.77 -3.94 16.74
N ALA A 70 -28.43 -4.04 15.59
CA ALA A 70 -29.18 -5.23 15.20
C ALA A 70 -28.38 -6.11 14.20
N PRO A 71 -28.26 -7.43 14.43
CA PRO A 71 -27.51 -8.30 13.53
C PRO A 71 -28.25 -8.54 12.20
N ASP A 72 -27.48 -8.63 11.12
CA ASP A 72 -27.85 -9.32 9.88
C ASP A 72 -27.58 -10.81 10.00
N LEU A 73 -28.62 -11.62 9.93
CA LEU A 73 -28.50 -13.09 9.98
C LEU A 73 -28.70 -13.74 8.61
N ARG A 74 -28.75 -12.96 7.53
CA ARG A 74 -28.82 -13.52 6.17
C ARG A 74 -27.56 -14.36 5.92
N PRO A 75 -27.69 -15.63 5.49
CA PRO A 75 -26.55 -16.45 5.16
C PRO A 75 -25.70 -15.81 4.06
N TYR A 76 -24.38 -15.86 4.21
CA TYR A 76 -23.46 -15.45 3.16
C TYR A 76 -23.35 -16.57 2.13
N GLN A 77 -23.62 -16.25 0.86
CA GLN A 77 -23.36 -17.15 -0.26
C GLN A 77 -21.93 -16.93 -0.74
N SER A 78 -21.07 -17.92 -0.56
CA SER A 78 -19.68 -17.84 -1.03
C SER A 78 -19.65 -17.82 -2.56
N ILE A 79 -18.94 -16.84 -3.10
CA ILE A 79 -18.53 -16.84 -4.50
C ILE A 79 -17.21 -17.61 -4.55
N LEU A 80 -17.22 -18.77 -5.18
CA LEU A 80 -15.99 -19.51 -5.45
C LEU A 80 -15.32 -18.89 -6.69
N PRO A 81 -13.99 -18.72 -6.67
CA PRO A 81 -13.27 -18.25 -7.85
C PRO A 81 -13.44 -19.27 -8.98
N ASP A 82 -13.66 -18.78 -10.20
CA ASP A 82 -13.56 -19.60 -11.41
C ASP A 82 -12.06 -19.75 -11.73
N ILE A 83 -11.49 -20.87 -11.29
CA ILE A 83 -10.07 -21.17 -11.46
C ILE A 83 -9.91 -21.97 -12.73
N ALA A 84 -9.21 -21.40 -13.72
CA ALA A 84 -8.84 -22.12 -14.92
C ALA A 84 -7.96 -23.34 -14.58
N LEU A 85 -8.15 -24.46 -15.27
CA LEU A 85 -7.37 -25.70 -15.04
C LEU A 85 -5.86 -25.49 -15.18
N ASP A 86 -5.47 -24.48 -15.93
CA ASP A 86 -4.10 -24.08 -16.23
C ASP A 86 -3.63 -22.84 -15.43
N ASN A 87 -4.35 -22.43 -14.38
CA ASN A 87 -4.01 -21.24 -13.57
C ASN A 87 -2.62 -21.30 -12.89
N LEU A 88 -1.96 -22.46 -12.89
CA LEU A 88 -0.59 -22.65 -12.40
C LEU A 88 0.41 -22.97 -13.53
N LEU A 89 -0.01 -22.91 -14.78
CA LEU A 89 0.83 -23.13 -15.94
C LEU A 89 1.19 -21.78 -16.56
N THR A 90 2.48 -21.54 -16.74
CA THR A 90 2.95 -20.36 -17.48
C THR A 90 2.91 -20.68 -18.97
N PRO A 91 2.02 -20.04 -19.77
CA PRO A 91 2.00 -20.27 -21.21
C PRO A 91 3.28 -19.71 -21.86
N PRO A 92 3.65 -20.19 -23.05
CA PRO A 92 4.77 -19.61 -23.79
C PRO A 92 4.51 -18.13 -24.11
N PRO A 93 5.56 -17.29 -24.19
CA PRO A 93 5.40 -15.87 -24.50
C PRO A 93 4.80 -15.70 -25.89
N ARG A 94 3.79 -14.85 -26.01
CA ARG A 94 3.13 -14.55 -27.30
C ARG A 94 3.80 -13.39 -28.01
N THR A 95 4.43 -12.50 -27.24
CA THR A 95 5.11 -11.30 -27.73
C THR A 95 6.53 -11.19 -27.17
N ALA A 96 7.35 -10.32 -27.76
CA ALA A 96 8.68 -10.01 -27.23
C ALA A 96 8.60 -9.32 -25.84
N ALA A 97 7.54 -8.56 -25.57
CA ALA A 97 7.29 -7.95 -24.28
C ALA A 97 6.98 -9.00 -23.21
N ASP A 98 6.18 -10.03 -23.53
CA ASP A 98 5.92 -11.16 -22.64
C ASP A 98 7.24 -11.84 -22.27
N LEU A 99 8.08 -12.16 -23.26
CA LEU A 99 9.37 -12.80 -23.04
C LEU A 99 10.28 -11.96 -22.15
N ARG A 100 10.32 -10.63 -22.35
CA ARG A 100 11.10 -9.71 -21.51
C ARG A 100 10.63 -9.76 -20.06
N TRP A 101 9.33 -9.64 -19.81
CA TRP A 101 8.80 -9.63 -18.45
C TRP A 101 8.94 -10.98 -17.76
N MET A 102 8.69 -12.09 -18.47
CA MET A 102 8.93 -13.43 -17.95
C MET A 102 10.38 -13.62 -17.48
N ARG A 103 11.35 -13.12 -18.26
CA ARG A 103 12.77 -13.15 -17.88
C ARG A 103 13.04 -12.30 -16.64
N LEU A 104 12.60 -11.05 -16.61
CA LEU A 104 12.80 -10.15 -15.48
C LEU A 104 12.18 -10.69 -14.18
N THR A 105 11.00 -11.31 -14.27
CA THR A 105 10.37 -12.00 -13.14
C THR A 105 11.20 -13.19 -12.67
N SER A 106 11.77 -13.98 -13.59
CA SER A 106 12.61 -15.14 -13.24
C SER A 106 13.96 -14.77 -12.60
N GLU A 107 14.43 -13.54 -12.81
CA GLU A 107 15.66 -13.01 -12.22
C GLU A 107 15.45 -12.48 -10.79
N GLN A 108 14.19 -12.38 -10.31
CA GLN A 108 13.89 -11.92 -8.95
C GLN A 108 14.23 -12.97 -7.90
N ASN A 109 14.76 -12.51 -6.76
CA ASN A 109 15.04 -13.36 -5.62
C ASN A 109 13.81 -13.46 -4.71
N MET A 110 13.16 -14.62 -4.70
CA MET A 110 11.98 -14.91 -3.86
C MET A 110 12.30 -15.83 -2.68
N ALA A 111 13.58 -15.99 -2.31
CA ALA A 111 13.99 -16.92 -1.25
C ALA A 111 13.57 -16.46 0.15
N PHE A 112 13.52 -15.15 0.38
CA PHE A 112 13.11 -14.52 1.63
C PHE A 112 12.29 -13.26 1.32
N ALA A 113 11.56 -12.78 2.33
CA ALA A 113 10.87 -11.49 2.26
C ALA A 113 11.85 -10.37 1.89
N ASP A 114 11.35 -9.39 1.13
CA ASP A 114 12.05 -8.15 0.76
C ASP A 114 13.34 -8.31 -0.07
N MET A 115 13.54 -9.47 -0.71
CA MET A 115 14.72 -9.74 -1.55
C MET A 115 14.53 -9.41 -3.04
N ALA A 116 13.29 -9.32 -3.51
CA ALA A 116 12.97 -8.95 -4.89
C ALA A 116 13.10 -7.43 -5.07
N ASP A 117 13.41 -6.99 -6.30
CA ASP A 117 13.35 -5.57 -6.65
C ASP A 117 11.87 -5.15 -6.74
N PRO A 118 11.37 -4.27 -5.85
CA PRO A 118 9.96 -3.91 -5.82
C PRO A 118 9.53 -3.16 -7.09
N SER A 119 10.41 -2.35 -7.68
CA SER A 119 10.09 -1.62 -8.91
C SER A 119 9.90 -2.55 -10.10
N ILE A 120 10.78 -3.55 -10.25
CA ILE A 120 10.64 -4.55 -11.31
C ILE A 120 9.39 -5.40 -11.07
N LEU A 121 9.16 -5.83 -9.83
CA LEU A 121 8.03 -6.68 -9.48
C LEU A 121 6.69 -5.97 -9.71
N ASN A 122 6.57 -4.72 -9.29
CA ASN A 122 5.39 -3.88 -9.51
C ASN A 122 5.08 -3.72 -11.01
N GLN A 123 6.09 -3.42 -11.82
CA GLN A 123 5.89 -3.29 -13.26
C GLN A 123 5.53 -4.63 -13.92
N ALA A 124 6.11 -5.74 -13.48
CA ALA A 124 5.79 -7.07 -14.00
C ALA A 124 4.36 -7.49 -13.64
N ILE A 125 3.91 -7.24 -12.40
CA ILE A 125 2.53 -7.49 -11.96
C ILE A 125 1.56 -6.59 -12.73
N TRP A 126 1.87 -5.30 -12.87
CA TRP A 126 1.03 -4.39 -13.64
C TRP A 126 0.89 -4.84 -15.09
N TYR A 127 1.99 -5.22 -15.73
CA TYR A 127 2.00 -5.75 -17.09
C TYR A 127 1.14 -7.01 -17.22
N SER A 128 1.19 -7.93 -16.25
CA SER A 128 0.43 -9.19 -16.31
C SER A 128 -1.09 -8.96 -16.26
N VAL A 129 -1.53 -7.92 -15.56
CA VAL A 129 -2.95 -7.56 -15.40
C VAL A 129 -3.45 -6.62 -16.49
N ARG A 130 -2.65 -5.62 -16.88
CA ARG A 130 -3.08 -4.51 -17.74
C ARG A 130 -2.54 -4.59 -19.17
N GLY A 131 -1.53 -5.41 -19.42
CA GLY A 131 -0.89 -5.57 -20.71
C GLY A 131 0.08 -4.43 -21.07
N ALA A 132 0.65 -4.52 -22.27
CA ALA A 132 1.69 -3.59 -22.75
C ALA A 132 1.18 -2.16 -23.00
N ASP A 133 -0.10 -2.01 -23.35
CA ASP A 133 -0.68 -0.74 -23.81
C ASP A 133 -1.02 0.23 -22.67
N CYS A 134 -0.92 -0.23 -21.41
CA CYS A 134 -1.25 0.54 -20.24
C CYS A 134 -0.02 0.64 -19.33
N PRO A 135 0.77 1.73 -19.39
CA PRO A 135 1.91 1.89 -18.51
C PRO A 135 1.45 1.97 -17.04
N MET A 136 2.33 1.52 -16.14
CA MET A 136 2.07 1.61 -14.71
C MET A 136 2.01 3.08 -14.29
N PRO A 137 1.01 3.50 -13.48
CA PRO A 137 0.94 4.87 -12.99
C PRO A 137 2.13 5.20 -12.10
N GLU A 138 2.51 6.48 -12.08
CA GLU A 138 3.49 7.00 -11.13
C GLU A 138 2.86 7.18 -9.74
N ILE A 139 3.71 7.16 -8.71
CA ILE A 139 3.28 7.44 -7.34
C ILE A 139 2.80 8.89 -7.26
N SER A 140 1.57 9.10 -6.82
CA SER A 140 1.06 10.43 -6.50
C SER A 140 1.76 10.94 -5.24
N ARG A 141 2.44 12.09 -5.34
CA ARG A 141 3.08 12.76 -4.20
C ARG A 141 2.41 14.08 -3.94
N LEU A 142 2.16 14.40 -2.66
CA LEU A 142 1.64 15.71 -2.31
C LEU A 142 2.72 16.76 -2.59
N PRO A 143 2.38 17.88 -3.26
CA PRO A 143 3.34 18.94 -3.60
C PRO A 143 4.12 19.50 -2.39
N ALA A 144 3.53 19.43 -1.20
CA ALA A 144 4.18 19.83 0.05
C ALA A 144 5.42 18.99 0.39
N PHE A 145 5.40 17.68 0.13
CA PHE A 145 6.56 16.81 0.36
C PHE A 145 7.69 17.07 -0.63
N ASP A 146 7.35 17.37 -1.89
CA ASP A 146 8.35 17.74 -2.90
C ASP A 146 9.03 19.08 -2.54
N ALA A 147 8.26 20.06 -2.05
CA ALA A 147 8.78 21.33 -1.57
C ALA A 147 9.70 21.18 -0.35
N MET A 148 9.34 20.33 0.62
CA MET A 148 10.19 20.03 1.79
C MET A 148 11.51 19.37 1.36
N ARG A 149 11.45 18.42 0.41
CA ARG A 149 12.65 17.75 -0.11
C ARG A 149 13.58 18.70 -0.85
N GLN A 150 13.04 19.62 -1.63
CA GLN A 150 13.85 20.69 -2.26
C GLN A 150 14.54 21.56 -1.22
N GLY A 151 13.82 21.97 -0.17
CA GLY A 151 14.41 22.72 0.93
C GLY A 151 15.53 21.97 1.64
N ILE A 152 15.37 20.66 1.88
CA ILE A 152 16.42 19.82 2.48
C ILE A 152 17.63 19.69 1.54
N ALA A 153 17.41 19.50 0.23
CA ALA A 153 18.49 19.41 -0.74
C ALA A 153 19.29 20.72 -0.82
N GLU A 154 18.63 21.87 -0.82
CA GLU A 154 19.28 23.19 -0.80
C GLU A 154 20.10 23.39 0.49
N VAL A 155 19.61 22.94 1.65
CA VAL A 155 20.36 23.02 2.91
C VAL A 155 21.63 22.17 2.84
N VAL A 156 21.52 20.93 2.35
CA VAL A 156 22.67 20.01 2.21
C VAL A 156 23.70 20.57 1.23
N GLU A 157 23.28 21.07 0.07
CA GLU A 157 24.19 21.69 -0.90
C GLU A 157 24.90 22.93 -0.33
N ASN A 158 24.19 23.75 0.44
CA ASN A 158 24.77 24.93 1.07
C ASN A 158 25.76 24.56 2.18
N GLU A 159 25.49 23.53 2.98
CA GLU A 159 26.42 23.02 3.99
C GLU A 159 27.69 22.45 3.34
N GLU A 160 27.55 21.62 2.30
CA GLU A 160 28.71 21.08 1.56
C GLU A 160 29.56 22.18 0.90
N ARG A 161 28.90 23.25 0.43
CA ARG A 161 29.59 24.40 -0.16
C ARG A 161 30.32 25.23 0.90
N ALA A 162 29.72 25.43 2.07
CA ALA A 162 30.37 26.09 3.20
C ALA A 162 31.61 25.31 3.68
N GLU A 163 31.51 23.98 3.76
CA GLU A 163 32.65 23.13 4.12
C GLU A 163 33.79 23.17 3.10
N ARG A 164 33.50 23.27 1.80
CA ARG A 164 34.55 23.41 0.76
C ARG A 164 35.30 24.74 0.89
N VAL A 165 34.57 25.83 1.12
CA VAL A 165 35.17 27.16 1.31
C VAL A 165 36.06 27.17 2.56
N GLN A 166 35.60 26.58 3.66
CA GLN A 166 36.38 26.46 4.89
C GLN A 166 37.70 25.67 4.69
N ARG A 167 37.68 24.61 3.87
CA ARG A 167 38.87 23.80 3.56
C ARG A 167 39.86 24.48 2.61
N GLU A 168 39.39 25.42 1.80
CA GLU A 168 40.25 26.23 0.91
C GLU A 168 40.93 27.38 1.66
N ASP A 169 40.31 27.92 2.71
CA ASP A 169 40.88 28.99 3.55
C ASP A 169 41.91 28.49 4.59
N ASP A 170 41.89 27.20 4.93
CA ASP A 170 42.79 26.56 5.91
C ASP A 170 44.12 26.01 5.29
N ASN A 171 44.39 26.27 4.00
CA ASN A 171 45.55 25.74 3.26
C ASN A 171 46.40 26.85 2.61
#